data_AF-A0A062XXM4-F1
#
_entry.id   AF-A0A062XXM4-F1
#
_cell.length_a   1.000
_cell.length_b   1.000
_cell.length_c   1.000
_cell.angle_alpha   90.00
_cell.angle_beta   90.00
_cell.angle_gamma   90.00
#
_symmetry.space_group_name_H-M   'P 1'
#
loop_
_entity.id
_entity.type
_entity.pdbx_description
1 polymer ?
#
loop_
_entity_poly.entity_id
_entity_poly.type
_entity_poly.pdbx_seq_one_letter_code
_entity_poly.pdbx_strand_id
1 'polypeptide(L)'
;MSRKRYAIGELAAAAGVSRRTVRYYVQQGLLPAPLGRGRGEHYDDSHLATLLRIKALQEQGLTLEEIKRRFGGNEGLGAPQVSDMAVRLRKPAPGERWLRQTVMPGYELHVQEGFAALDEGQLRRLALTLQELLQDENR
;
A
#
# COMPACT_ATOMS: atom_id res chain seq x y z
N MET A 1 6.78 -1.39 -14.36
CA MET A 1 6.20 -2.74 -14.20
C MET A 1 4.73 -2.73 -14.60
N SER A 2 4.26 -3.73 -15.36
CA SER A 2 2.87 -3.80 -15.86
C SER A 2 1.89 -4.18 -14.74
N ARG A 3 0.84 -3.38 -14.49
CA ARG A 3 -0.23 -3.73 -13.54
C ARG A 3 -1.12 -4.82 -14.12
N LYS A 4 -1.35 -5.89 -13.36
CA LYS A 4 -2.25 -6.97 -13.76
C LYS A 4 -3.69 -6.49 -13.73
N ARG A 5 -4.48 -6.90 -14.72
CA ARG A 5 -5.92 -6.62 -14.81
C ARG A 5 -6.71 -7.83 -14.34
N TYR A 6 -7.81 -7.59 -13.64
CA TYR A 6 -8.70 -8.60 -13.09
C TYR A 6 -10.14 -8.32 -13.51
N ALA A 7 -10.86 -9.35 -13.94
CA ALA A 7 -12.32 -9.32 -13.91
C ALA A 7 -12.80 -9.37 -12.45
N ILE A 8 -14.05 -8.95 -12.19
CA ILE A 8 -14.60 -8.95 -10.81
C ILE A 8 -14.54 -10.34 -10.15
N GLY A 9 -14.71 -11.41 -10.95
CA GLY A 9 -14.63 -12.78 -10.44
C GLY A 9 -13.22 -13.17 -10.01
N GLU A 10 -12.22 -12.78 -10.79
CA GLU A 10 -10.81 -13.06 -10.51
C GLU A 10 -10.32 -12.25 -9.30
N LEU A 11 -10.72 -10.98 -9.23
CA LEU A 11 -10.42 -10.12 -8.08
C LEU A 11 -11.02 -10.70 -6.79
N ALA A 12 -12.30 -11.09 -6.85
CA ALA A 12 -13.00 -11.66 -5.71
C ALA A 12 -12.32 -12.96 -5.23
N ALA A 13 -11.96 -13.85 -6.15
CA ALA A 13 -11.24 -15.08 -5.84
C ALA A 13 -9.87 -14.80 -5.21
N ALA A 14 -9.07 -13.89 -5.80
CA ALA A 14 -7.76 -13.52 -5.29
C ALA A 14 -7.81 -12.87 -3.90
N ALA A 15 -8.85 -12.09 -3.60
CA ALA A 15 -9.07 -11.48 -2.29
C ALA A 15 -9.76 -12.42 -1.28
N GLY A 16 -10.24 -13.59 -1.70
CA GLY A 16 -11.01 -14.50 -0.85
C GLY A 16 -12.35 -13.92 -0.40
N VAL A 17 -13.01 -13.13 -1.25
CA VAL A 17 -14.33 -12.52 -0.99
C VAL A 17 -15.32 -12.86 -2.10
N SER A 18 -16.61 -12.57 -1.90
CA SER A 18 -17.62 -12.76 -2.94
C SER A 18 -17.63 -11.59 -3.94
N ARG A 19 -18.10 -11.82 -5.18
CA ARG A 19 -18.36 -10.74 -6.15
C ARG A 19 -19.36 -9.70 -5.60
N ARG A 20 -20.30 -10.13 -4.77
CA ARG A 20 -21.27 -9.27 -4.08
C ARG A 20 -20.55 -8.34 -3.09
N THR A 21 -19.57 -8.86 -2.34
CA THR A 21 -18.75 -8.07 -1.40
C THR A 21 -17.95 -7.01 -2.14
N VAL A 22 -17.33 -7.35 -3.28
CA VAL A 22 -16.59 -6.38 -4.10
C VAL A 22 -17.51 -5.24 -4.54
N ARG A 23 -18.67 -5.53 -5.12
CA ARG A 23 -19.66 -4.49 -5.52
C ARG A 23 -20.13 -3.65 -4.33
N TYR A 24 -20.38 -4.29 -3.20
CA TYR A 24 -20.77 -3.61 -1.98
C TYR A 24 -19.69 -2.63 -1.51
N TYR A 25 -18.42 -3.03 -1.50
CA TYR A 25 -17.31 -2.13 -1.13
C TYR A 25 -17.15 -0.97 -2.11
N VAL A 26 -17.36 -1.19 -3.41
CA VAL A 26 -17.41 -0.09 -4.40
C VAL A 26 -18.54 0.88 -4.07
N GLN A 27 -19.75 0.37 -3.84
CA GLN A 27 -20.92 1.20 -3.52
C GLN A 27 -20.74 1.99 -2.21
N GLN A 28 -20.06 1.40 -1.23
CA GLN A 28 -19.76 2.06 0.05
C GLN A 28 -18.59 3.04 -0.03
N GLY A 29 -17.90 3.15 -1.18
CA GLY A 29 -16.71 3.98 -1.37
C GLY A 29 -15.44 3.43 -0.70
N LEU A 30 -15.46 2.17 -0.26
CA LEU A 30 -14.32 1.47 0.35
C LEU A 30 -13.35 0.91 -0.69
N LEU A 31 -13.83 0.70 -1.92
CA LEU A 31 -13.04 0.26 -3.06
C LEU A 31 -13.31 1.22 -4.22
N PRO A 32 -12.29 1.59 -5.02
CA PRO A 32 -12.51 2.40 -6.22
C PRO A 32 -13.45 1.68 -7.20
N ALA A 33 -14.16 2.47 -8.00
CA ALA A 33 -14.90 1.95 -9.14
C ALA A 33 -13.95 1.24 -10.12
N PRO A 34 -14.43 0.18 -10.81
CA PRO A 34 -13.61 -0.48 -11.83
C PRO A 34 -13.11 0.52 -12.88
N LEU A 35 -11.91 0.27 -13.38
CA LEU A 35 -11.31 1.01 -14.47
C LEU A 35 -11.94 0.60 -15.81
N GLY A 36 -11.96 1.52 -16.76
CA GLY A 36 -12.58 1.29 -18.08
C GLY A 36 -14.09 1.59 -18.09
N ARG A 37 -14.76 1.26 -19.20
CA ARG A 37 -16.21 1.45 -19.38
C ARG A 37 -16.85 0.27 -20.10
N GLY A 38 -18.08 -0.07 -19.70
CA GLY A 38 -18.91 -1.06 -20.37
C GLY A 38 -18.26 -2.45 -20.37
N ARG A 39 -18.10 -3.05 -21.56
CA ARG A 39 -17.50 -4.39 -21.71
C ARG A 39 -16.00 -4.46 -21.34
N GLY A 40 -15.35 -3.31 -21.12
CA GLY A 40 -13.93 -3.22 -20.75
C GLY A 40 -13.68 -2.91 -19.27
N GLU A 41 -14.70 -3.02 -18.40
CA GLU A 41 -14.53 -2.82 -16.96
C GLU A 41 -13.59 -3.87 -16.35
N HIS A 42 -12.57 -3.39 -15.66
CA HIS A 42 -11.56 -4.23 -15.02
C HIS A 42 -11.06 -3.59 -13.73
N TYR A 43 -10.47 -4.42 -12.89
CA TYR A 43 -9.76 -4.02 -11.69
C TYR A 43 -8.27 -4.23 -11.89
N ASP A 44 -7.43 -3.61 -11.07
CA ASP A 44 -5.99 -3.80 -11.10
C ASP A 44 -5.44 -4.22 -9.72
N ASP A 45 -4.12 -4.41 -9.63
CA ASP A 45 -3.46 -4.80 -8.39
C ASP A 45 -3.72 -3.84 -7.21
N SER A 46 -4.02 -2.57 -7.47
CA SER A 46 -4.38 -1.62 -6.42
C SER A 46 -5.71 -1.96 -5.75
N HIS A 47 -6.66 -2.47 -6.51
CA HIS A 47 -7.95 -2.92 -5.98
C HIS A 47 -7.77 -4.17 -5.11
N LEU A 48 -6.92 -5.10 -5.55
CA LEU A 48 -6.61 -6.31 -4.78
C LEU A 48 -5.94 -5.95 -3.44
N ALA A 49 -4.96 -5.04 -3.46
CA ALA A 49 -4.29 -4.57 -2.26
C ALA A 49 -5.28 -3.94 -1.26
N THR A 50 -6.23 -3.11 -1.75
CA THR A 50 -7.28 -2.53 -0.90
C THR A 50 -8.18 -3.59 -0.28
N LEU A 51 -8.61 -4.60 -1.06
CA LEU A 51 -9.44 -5.70 -0.54
C LEU A 51 -8.73 -6.52 0.55
N LEU A 52 -7.46 -6.87 0.32
CA LEU A 52 -6.66 -7.60 1.30
C LEU A 52 -6.43 -6.78 2.58
N ARG A 53 -6.24 -5.47 2.45
CA ARG A 53 -6.12 -4.56 3.59
C ARG A 53 -7.41 -4.47 4.40
N ILE A 54 -8.56 -4.36 3.74
CA ILE A 54 -9.87 -4.39 4.42
C ILE A 54 -10.02 -5.70 5.19
N LYS A 55 -9.71 -6.83 4.56
CA LYS A 55 -9.79 -8.16 5.20
C LYS A 55 -8.91 -8.25 6.45
N ALA A 56 -7.65 -7.83 6.37
CA ALA A 56 -6.73 -7.84 7.51
C ALA A 56 -7.21 -6.96 8.67
N LEU A 57 -7.86 -5.82 8.39
CA LEU A 57 -8.44 -4.97 9.42
C LEU A 57 -9.70 -5.59 10.04
N GLN A 58 -10.54 -6.27 9.24
CA GLN A 58 -11.69 -7.01 9.76
C GLN A 58 -11.26 -8.17 10.67
N GLU A 59 -10.16 -8.86 10.34
CA GLU A 59 -9.57 -9.92 11.17
C GLU A 59 -9.03 -9.38 12.51
N GLN A 60 -8.72 -8.09 12.60
CA GLN A 60 -8.37 -7.39 13.85
C GLN A 60 -9.59 -6.94 14.66
N GLY A 61 -10.81 -7.26 14.21
CA GLY A 61 -12.05 -6.91 14.88
C GLY A 61 -12.61 -5.53 14.53
N LEU A 62 -12.04 -4.82 13.55
CA LEU A 62 -12.60 -3.55 13.11
C LEU A 62 -13.87 -3.76 12.27
N THR A 63 -14.86 -2.93 12.54
CA THR A 63 -16.08 -2.83 11.74
C THR A 63 -15.81 -2.11 10.42
N LEU A 64 -16.66 -2.35 9.41
CA LEU A 64 -16.54 -1.68 8.11
C LEU A 64 -16.66 -0.15 8.21
N GLU A 65 -17.44 0.37 9.16
CA GLU A 65 -17.55 1.81 9.40
C GLU A 65 -16.26 2.40 9.98
N GLU A 66 -15.62 1.71 10.93
CA GLU A 66 -14.32 2.11 11.48
C GLU A 66 -13.25 2.09 10.40
N ILE A 67 -13.24 1.05 9.58
CA ILE A 67 -12.36 0.93 8.42
C ILE A 67 -12.59 2.09 7.46
N LYS A 68 -13.86 2.41 7.14
CA LYS A 68 -14.22 3.55 6.30
C LYS A 68 -13.75 4.88 6.87
N ARG A 69 -13.93 5.13 8.18
CA ARG A 69 -13.42 6.34 8.84
C ARG A 69 -11.90 6.43 8.76
N ARG A 70 -11.20 5.30 8.88
CA ARG A 70 -9.73 5.22 8.81
C ARG A 70 -9.20 5.46 7.39
N PHE A 71 -10.00 5.18 6.36
CA PHE A 71 -9.71 5.51 4.96
C PHE A 71 -10.23 6.89 4.53
N GLY A 72 -11.26 7.42 5.19
CA GLY A 72 -12.03 8.62 4.81
C GLY A 72 -11.37 9.96 5.15
N GLY A 73 -10.05 10.04 5.11
CA GLY A 73 -9.30 11.30 5.22
C GLY A 73 -8.97 11.96 3.86
N ASN A 74 -9.19 11.27 2.74
CA ASN A 74 -8.98 11.85 1.41
C ASN A 74 -9.90 11.18 0.38
N GLU A 75 -10.69 11.97 -0.32
CA GLU A 75 -11.56 11.52 -1.40
C GLU A 75 -10.72 10.93 -2.55
N GLY A 76 -11.11 9.74 -3.03
CA GLY A 76 -10.53 9.12 -4.21
C GLY A 76 -9.38 8.16 -3.91
N LEU A 77 -9.70 6.87 -3.76
CA LEU A 77 -8.74 5.78 -3.62
C LEU A 77 -8.06 5.46 -4.97
N GLY A 78 -7.36 6.41 -5.57
CA GLY A 78 -6.47 6.17 -6.70
C GLY A 78 -5.08 5.76 -6.22
N ALA A 79 -4.65 4.54 -6.60
CA ALA A 79 -3.34 3.94 -6.33
C ALA A 79 -3.04 3.62 -4.85
N PRO A 80 -2.20 2.59 -4.59
CA PRO A 80 -1.57 2.46 -3.28
C PRO A 80 -0.68 3.69 -3.13
N GLN A 81 -1.19 4.70 -2.43
CA GLN A 81 -0.33 5.68 -1.81
C GLN A 81 0.54 4.86 -0.88
N VAL A 82 1.83 4.78 -1.22
CA VAL A 82 2.92 4.45 -0.29
C VAL A 82 2.44 4.87 1.09
N SER A 83 2.19 3.85 1.91
CA SER A 83 1.43 3.89 3.16
C SER A 83 1.26 5.31 3.72
N ASP A 84 0.04 5.72 4.06
CA ASP A 84 -0.20 6.88 4.95
C ASP A 84 0.48 6.70 6.35
N MET A 85 1.15 5.56 6.58
CA MET A 85 2.09 5.31 7.67
C MET A 85 3.57 5.67 7.34
N ALA A 86 3.94 5.89 6.08
CA ALA A 86 5.33 5.98 5.60
C ALA A 86 5.82 7.40 5.27
N VAL A 87 4.99 8.44 5.32
CA VAL A 87 5.49 9.85 5.26
C VAL A 87 4.75 10.76 6.23
N ARG A 88 4.30 10.24 7.38
CA ARG A 88 4.22 11.13 8.55
C ARG A 88 5.63 11.20 9.08
N LEU A 89 6.27 12.36 8.96
CA LEU A 89 7.46 12.72 9.72
C LEU A 89 7.08 12.62 11.22
N ARG A 90 7.07 11.39 11.75
CA ARG A 90 6.88 11.14 13.16
C ARG A 90 8.12 11.71 13.83
N LYS A 91 7.92 12.70 14.71
CA LYS A 91 9.01 13.21 15.53
C LYS A 91 9.53 12.03 16.36
N PRO A 92 10.81 11.64 16.24
CA PRO A 92 11.33 10.50 16.95
C PRO A 92 11.14 10.72 18.45
N ALA A 93 10.63 9.70 19.15
CA ALA A 93 10.50 9.77 20.60
C ALA A 93 11.89 9.75 21.24
N PRO A 94 12.12 10.44 22.37
CA PRO A 94 13.40 10.39 23.06
C PRO A 94 13.77 8.94 23.40
N GLY A 95 14.94 8.49 22.95
CA GLY A 95 15.44 7.11 23.16
C GLY A 95 15.20 6.14 22.00
N GLU A 96 14.51 6.55 20.93
CA GLU A 96 14.44 5.74 19.71
C GLU A 96 15.80 5.71 19.00
N ARG A 97 16.35 4.52 18.77
CA ARG A 97 17.58 4.34 18.00
C ARG A 97 17.22 4.10 16.54
N TRP A 98 17.82 4.91 15.67
CA TRP A 98 17.60 4.86 14.23
C TRP A 98 18.91 4.52 13.53
N LEU A 99 18.89 3.51 12.69
CA LEU A 99 19.95 3.25 11.72
C LEU A 99 19.76 4.20 10.55
N ARG A 100 20.79 5.01 10.28
CA ARG A 100 20.82 5.91 9.13
C ARG A 100 21.75 5.34 8.08
N GLN A 101 21.23 5.12 6.89
CA GLN A 101 22.00 4.66 5.74
C GLN A 101 21.88 5.70 4.64
N THR A 102 22.99 6.32 4.26
CA THR A 102 23.03 7.18 3.08
C THR A 102 22.86 6.29 1.84
N VAL A 103 21.90 6.66 0.99
CA VAL A 103 21.63 6.00 -0.30
C VAL A 103 22.40 6.72 -1.41
N MET A 104 22.33 8.05 -1.42
CA MET A 104 23.11 8.94 -2.29
C MET A 104 23.12 10.37 -1.68
N PRO A 105 23.92 11.32 -2.19
CA PRO A 105 23.91 12.69 -1.65
C PRO A 105 22.49 13.29 -1.63
N GLY A 106 22.02 13.69 -0.45
CA GLY A 106 20.66 14.22 -0.25
C GLY A 106 19.56 13.19 0.01
N TYR A 107 19.87 11.89 -0.04
CA TYR A 107 18.90 10.80 0.16
C TYR A 107 19.37 9.87 1.28
N GLU A 108 18.59 9.79 2.36
CA GLU A 108 18.88 8.97 3.53
C GLU A 108 17.73 7.99 3.80
N LEU A 109 18.10 6.75 4.12
CA LEU A 109 17.20 5.72 4.61
C LEU A 109 17.27 5.69 6.14
N HIS A 110 16.11 5.82 6.79
CA HIS A 110 15.97 5.76 8.25
C HIS A 110 15.20 4.50 8.66
N VAL A 111 15.83 3.66 9.48
CA VAL A 111 15.20 2.44 9.99
C VAL A 111 15.27 2.41 11.51
N GLN A 112 14.13 2.28 12.17
CA GLN A 112 14.03 2.20 13.62
C GLN A 112 14.53 0.83 14.13
N GLU A 113 15.47 0.83 15.07
CA GLU A 113 15.86 -0.38 15.79
C GLU A 113 14.69 -0.91 16.64
N GLY A 114 14.49 -2.23 16.62
CA GLY A 114 13.39 -2.89 17.34
C GLY A 114 12.11 -3.11 16.51
N PHE A 115 11.98 -2.49 15.34
CA PHE A 115 10.96 -2.79 14.32
C PHE A 115 11.52 -3.41 13.04
N ALA A 116 12.86 -3.47 12.93
CA ALA A 116 13.54 -3.96 11.74
C ALA A 116 13.46 -5.50 11.65
N ALA A 117 12.62 -5.99 10.75
CA ALA A 117 12.72 -7.35 10.21
C ALA A 117 13.93 -7.51 9.25
N LEU A 118 14.70 -6.43 9.04
CA LEU A 118 15.83 -6.36 8.13
C LEU A 118 17.13 -6.32 8.91
N ASP A 119 18.02 -7.27 8.63
CA ASP A 119 19.40 -7.24 9.08
C ASP A 119 20.24 -6.20 8.31
N GLU A 120 21.46 -5.94 8.77
CA GLU A 120 22.38 -4.96 8.18
C GLU A 120 22.67 -5.26 6.69
N GLY A 121 22.74 -6.53 6.30
CA GLY A 121 22.98 -6.94 4.91
C GLY A 121 21.77 -6.69 4.01
N GLN A 122 20.56 -6.89 4.54
CA GLN A 122 19.30 -6.59 3.86
C GLN A 122 19.12 -5.07 3.68
N LEU A 123 19.49 -4.27 4.68
CA LEU A 123 19.48 -2.80 4.59
C LEU A 123 20.43 -2.26 3.52
N ARG A 124 21.66 -2.80 3.47
CA ARG A 124 22.63 -2.43 2.44
C ARG A 124 22.12 -2.78 1.04
N ARG A 125 21.55 -3.97 0.85
CA ARG A 125 20.96 -4.37 -0.44
C ARG A 125 19.82 -3.45 -0.87
N LEU A 126 18.92 -3.11 0.05
CA LEU A 126 17.84 -2.18 -0.22
C LEU A 126 18.37 -0.79 -0.63
N ALA A 127 19.38 -0.28 0.09
CA ALA A 127 20.00 1.00 -0.25
C ALA A 127 20.59 1.00 -1.67
N LEU A 128 21.28 -0.07 -2.06
CA LEU A 128 21.83 -0.21 -3.41
C LEU A 128 20.74 -0.27 -4.49
N THR A 129 19.66 -1.04 -4.26
CA THR A 129 18.53 -1.09 -5.20
C THR A 129 17.82 0.26 -5.34
N LEU A 130 17.64 0.99 -4.22
CA LEU A 130 17.05 2.33 -4.26
C LEU A 130 17.95 3.31 -5.02
N GLN A 131 19.27 3.20 -4.84
CA GLN A 131 20.23 4.01 -5.58
C GLN A 131 20.12 3.76 -7.10
N GLU A 132 20.05 2.51 -7.54
CA GLU A 132 19.88 2.16 -8.96
C GLU A 132 18.58 2.72 -9.54
N LEU A 133 17.45 2.53 -8.83
CA LEU A 133 16.15 3.03 -9.27
C LEU A 133 16.11 4.56 -9.43
N LEU A 134 16.70 5.28 -8.47
CA LEU A 134 16.75 6.74 -8.49
C LEU A 134 17.71 7.29 -9.56
N GLN A 135 18.70 6.50 -9.98
CA GLN A 135 19.58 6.86 -11.10
C GLN A 135 18.89 6.64 -12.45
N ASP A 136 18.05 5.61 -12.58
CA ASP A 136 17.31 5.32 -13.82
C ASP A 136 16.21 6.34 -14.13
N GLU A 137 15.61 7.00 -13.13
CA GLU A 137 14.62 8.06 -13.35
C GLU A 137 15.24 9.38 -13.87
N ASN A 138 16.56 9.52 -13.80
CA ASN A 138 17.26 10.78 -14.11
C ASN A 138 18.07 10.72 -15.42
N ARG A 139 17.80 9.72 -16.28
CA ARG A 139 18.44 9.52 -17.59
C ARG A 139 17.42 9.61 -18.72
#